data_AF-A0AAD6WQD9-F1
#
_entry.id   AF-A0AAD6WQD9-F1
#
_cell.length_a   1.000
_cell.length_b   1.000
_cell.length_c   1.000
_cell.angle_alpha   90.00
_cell.angle_beta   90.00
_cell.angle_gamma   90.00
#
_symmetry.space_group_name_H-M   'P 1'
#
loop_
_entity.id
_entity.type
_entity.pdbx_description
1 polymer ?
#
loop_
_entity_poly.entity_id
_entity_poly.type
_entity_poly.pdbx_seq_one_letter_code
_entity_poly.pdbx_strand_id
1 'polypeptide(L)'
;MLVWLTRTSRRAGDHQNIFKLTKIFVDGTQCKVTIELCARVALMRSVFLQDSGPEFWDKLDSSLAAIRAEAQGNPKKIAKAFRHIVTIDQSEHGVKDYEISDAGVDNFQQEVDDLIDAGTADLASSVTAAAETA
;
A
#
# COMPACT_ATOMS: atom_id res chain seq x y z
N MET A 1 -11.48 -12.42 -8.90
CA MET A 1 -10.31 -13.34 -8.98
C MET A 1 -9.39 -12.77 -10.06
N LEU A 2 -8.41 -11.96 -9.67
CA LEU A 2 -7.47 -11.35 -10.61
C LEU A 2 -6.43 -12.40 -11.01
N VAL A 3 -6.34 -12.63 -12.32
CA VAL A 3 -5.53 -13.67 -12.95
C VAL A 3 -4.09 -13.16 -13.08
N TRP A 4 -3.24 -13.49 -12.11
CA TRP A 4 -1.79 -13.27 -12.20
C TRP A 4 -1.14 -14.47 -12.88
N LEU A 5 -1.35 -14.65 -14.20
CA LEU A 5 -0.71 -15.74 -14.94
C LEU A 5 0.62 -15.32 -15.56
N THR A 6 1.69 -15.85 -14.95
CA THR A 6 2.88 -16.45 -15.57
C THR A 6 3.50 -15.72 -16.76
N ARG A 7 4.64 -15.01 -16.58
CA ARG A 7 5.63 -14.91 -17.66
C ARG A 7 7.07 -14.53 -17.28
N THR A 8 7.97 -15.40 -17.74
CA THR A 8 9.40 -15.27 -18.09
C THR A 8 10.31 -14.43 -17.18
N SER A 9 10.84 -15.11 -16.16
CA SER A 9 12.00 -14.69 -15.36
C SER A 9 13.26 -14.59 -16.24
N ARG A 10 13.81 -13.37 -16.39
CA ARG A 10 15.27 -13.21 -16.28
C ARG A 10 15.63 -13.63 -14.85
N ARG A 11 16.73 -14.36 -14.68
CA ARG A 11 17.05 -15.06 -13.42
C ARG A 11 16.90 -14.11 -12.24
N ALA A 12 16.27 -14.56 -11.15
CA ALA A 12 16.03 -13.74 -9.96
C ALA A 12 17.29 -13.04 -9.41
N GLY A 13 18.49 -13.55 -9.69
CA GLY A 13 19.77 -12.94 -9.32
C GLY A 13 20.16 -11.66 -10.09
N ASP A 14 19.51 -11.36 -11.23
CA ASP A 14 19.78 -10.13 -12.00
C ASP A 14 18.80 -8.99 -11.64
N HIS A 15 17.80 -9.28 -10.82
CA HIS A 15 16.78 -8.31 -10.44
C HIS A 15 17.23 -7.49 -9.23
N GLN A 16 17.12 -6.17 -9.33
CA GLN A 16 17.31 -5.30 -8.18
C GLN A 16 16.16 -5.52 -7.20
N ASN A 17 16.49 -5.79 -5.95
CA ASN A 17 15.53 -5.73 -4.85
C ASN A 17 14.75 -4.40 -4.87
N ILE A 18 13.45 -4.46 -4.59
CA ILE A 18 12.56 -3.30 -4.56
C ILE A 18 13.09 -2.13 -3.71
N PHE A 19 13.72 -2.38 -2.57
CA PHE A 19 14.28 -1.30 -1.75
C PHE A 19 15.43 -0.57 -2.45
N LYS A 20 16.35 -1.34 -3.05
CA LYS A 20 17.45 -0.78 -3.84
C LYS A 20 16.93 -0.01 -5.04
N LEU A 21 15.90 -0.53 -5.72
CA LEU A 21 15.25 0.17 -6.82
C LEU A 21 14.59 1.48 -6.35
N THR A 22 13.81 1.44 -5.26
CA THR A 22 13.17 2.64 -4.71
C THR A 22 14.21 3.67 -4.28
N LYS A 23 15.35 3.25 -3.72
CA LYS A 23 16.46 4.14 -3.37
C LYS A 23 17.02 4.88 -4.60
N ILE A 24 17.11 4.20 -5.74
CA ILE A 24 17.53 4.83 -7.02
C ILE A 24 16.48 5.85 -7.48
N PHE A 25 15.19 5.54 -7.34
CA PHE A 25 14.12 6.48 -7.71
C PHE A 25 14.12 7.78 -6.91
N VAL A 26 14.49 7.72 -5.63
CA VAL A 26 14.55 8.89 -4.75
C VAL A 26 15.95 9.52 -4.68
N ASP A 27 16.91 8.99 -5.44
CA ASP A 27 18.27 9.52 -5.42
C ASP A 27 18.29 10.98 -5.89
N GLY A 28 19.05 11.82 -5.20
CA GLY A 28 19.05 13.27 -5.42
C GLY A 28 17.81 14.02 -4.91
N THR A 29 16.88 13.35 -4.22
CA THR A 29 15.72 13.98 -3.55
C THR A 29 15.85 13.93 -2.03
N GLN A 30 15.00 14.69 -1.32
CA GLN A 30 14.89 14.61 0.14
C GLN A 30 13.90 13.53 0.61
N CYS A 31 13.42 12.67 -0.29
CA CYS A 31 12.41 11.66 0.02
C CYS A 31 13.02 10.48 0.78
N LYS A 32 12.41 10.11 1.91
CA LYS A 32 12.76 8.89 2.65
C LYS A 32 12.10 7.68 1.97
N VAL A 33 12.84 6.59 1.83
CA VAL A 33 12.28 5.31 1.38
C VAL A 33 11.39 4.73 2.49
N THR A 34 10.09 4.58 2.21
CA THR A 34 9.10 3.95 3.10
C THR A 34 8.50 2.71 2.46
N ILE A 35 7.79 1.90 3.25
CA ILE A 35 7.13 0.66 2.78
C ILE A 35 6.07 1.00 1.73
N GLU A 36 5.33 2.08 1.90
CA GLU A 36 4.30 2.51 0.96
C GLU A 36 4.90 3.00 -0.36
N LEU A 37 6.08 3.62 -0.32
CA LEU A 37 6.78 4.00 -1.54
C LEU A 37 7.28 2.75 -2.27
N CYS A 38 7.89 1.80 -1.56
CA CYS A 38 8.28 0.52 -2.13
C CYS A 38 7.08 -0.24 -2.72
N ALA A 39 5.92 -0.21 -2.08
CA ALA A 39 4.71 -0.85 -2.60
C ALA A 39 4.20 -0.22 -3.90
N ARG A 40 4.28 1.11 -4.02
CA ARG A 40 3.97 1.80 -5.29
C ARG A 40 4.96 1.46 -6.38
N VAL A 41 6.26 1.43 -6.08
CA VAL A 41 7.29 1.06 -7.05
C VAL A 41 7.15 -0.42 -7.46
N ALA A 42 6.73 -1.31 -6.55
CA ALA A 42 6.49 -2.71 -6.86
C ALA A 42 5.29 -2.87 -7.82
N LEU A 43 4.22 -2.11 -7.59
CA LEU A 43 3.10 -2.05 -8.54
C LEU A 43 3.55 -1.53 -9.91
N MET A 44 4.32 -0.43 -9.94
CA MET A 44 4.88 0.11 -11.18
C MET A 44 5.74 -0.93 -11.91
N ARG A 45 6.60 -1.65 -11.19
CA ARG A 45 7.43 -2.72 -11.77
C ARG A 45 6.56 -3.83 -12.35
N SER A 46 5.54 -4.28 -11.63
CA SER A 46 4.60 -5.30 -12.12
C SER A 46 3.92 -4.86 -13.42
N VAL A 47 3.44 -3.61 -13.51
CA VAL A 47 2.80 -3.09 -14.73
C VAL A 47 3.83 -2.96 -15.85
N PHE A 48 5.02 -2.44 -15.55
CA PHE A 48 6.09 -2.23 -16.53
C PHE A 48 6.58 -3.55 -17.15
N LEU A 49 6.67 -4.61 -16.35
CA LEU A 49 7.04 -5.94 -16.82
C LEU A 49 5.98 -6.58 -17.71
N GLN A 50 4.71 -6.20 -17.55
CA GLN A 50 3.62 -6.63 -18.43
C GLN A 50 3.58 -5.82 -19.72
N ASP A 51 3.71 -4.50 -19.60
CA ASP A 51 3.72 -3.57 -20.72
C ASP A 51 4.48 -2.28 -20.37
N SER A 52 5.62 -2.07 -21.02
CA SER A 52 6.44 -0.86 -20.92
C SER A 52 6.10 0.18 -22.01
N GLY A 53 5.01 -0.03 -22.75
CA GLY A 53 4.57 0.80 -23.85
C GLY A 53 3.88 2.12 -23.42
N PRO A 54 3.31 2.86 -24.37
CA PRO A 54 2.68 4.15 -24.12
C PRO A 54 1.47 4.05 -23.18
N GLU A 55 0.81 2.89 -23.11
CA GLU A 55 -0.35 2.62 -22.24
C GLU A 55 0.04 2.30 -20.78
N PHE A 56 1.33 2.32 -20.44
CA PHE A 56 1.83 1.98 -19.11
C PHE A 56 1.09 2.76 -18.00
N TRP A 57 0.92 4.07 -18.18
CA TRP A 57 0.27 4.92 -17.18
C TRP A 57 -1.21 4.59 -17.03
N ASP A 58 -1.91 4.35 -18.14
CA ASP A 58 -3.33 3.98 -18.13
C ASP A 58 -3.55 2.63 -17.42
N LYS A 59 -2.63 1.68 -17.61
CA LYS A 59 -2.67 0.36 -16.94
C LYS A 59 -2.35 0.46 -15.45
N LEU A 60 -1.42 1.33 -15.08
CA LEU A 60 -1.12 1.63 -13.69
C LEU A 60 -2.32 2.24 -12.98
N ASP A 61 -2.96 3.24 -13.60
CA ASP A 61 -4.16 3.89 -13.08
C ASP A 61 -5.33 2.92 -12.96
N SER A 62 -5.53 2.06 -13.97
CA SER A 62 -6.53 1.00 -13.95
C SER A 62 -6.28 0.01 -12.78
N SER A 63 -5.02 -0.35 -12.53
CA SER A 63 -4.66 -1.22 -11.41
C SER A 63 -4.92 -0.55 -10.06
N LEU A 64 -4.60 0.74 -9.91
CA LEU A 64 -4.91 1.51 -8.71
C LEU A 64 -6.42 1.65 -8.48
N ALA A 65 -7.19 1.88 -9.54
CA ALA A 65 -8.65 1.94 -9.49
C ALA A 65 -9.25 0.60 -9.04
N ALA A 66 -8.74 -0.52 -9.56
CA ALA A 66 -9.17 -1.85 -9.16
C ALA A 66 -8.90 -2.13 -7.67
N ILE A 67 -7.71 -1.78 -7.18
CA ILE A 67 -7.37 -1.91 -5.75
C ILE A 67 -8.34 -1.10 -4.87
N ARG A 68 -8.65 0.14 -5.27
CA ARG A 68 -9.58 1.01 -4.53
C ARG A 68 -11.01 0.46 -4.55
N ALA A 69 -11.46 -0.04 -5.70
CA ALA A 69 -12.79 -0.61 -5.87
C ALA A 69 -12.96 -1.89 -5.02
N GLU A 70 -11.97 -2.79 -5.04
CA GLU A 70 -11.99 -4.02 -4.24
C GLU A 70 -11.91 -3.71 -2.74
N ALA A 71 -11.16 -2.68 -2.36
CA ALA A 71 -11.11 -2.21 -0.98
C ALA A 71 -12.38 -1.46 -0.53
N GLN A 72 -13.26 -1.05 -1.46
CA GLN A 72 -14.44 -0.22 -1.18
C GLN A 72 -14.07 1.05 -0.37
N GLY A 73 -12.92 1.66 -0.68
CA GLY A 73 -12.40 2.82 0.05
C GLY A 73 -11.87 2.53 1.46
N ASN A 74 -11.87 1.27 1.93
CA ASN A 74 -11.36 0.94 3.26
C ASN A 74 -9.82 0.99 3.31
N PRO A 75 -9.23 1.88 4.12
CA PRO A 75 -7.78 2.09 4.16
C PRO A 75 -7.01 0.83 4.61
N LYS A 76 -7.56 0.03 5.53
CA LYS A 76 -6.93 -1.21 6.01
C LYS A 76 -6.85 -2.26 4.89
N LYS A 77 -7.87 -2.33 4.02
CA LYS A 77 -7.87 -3.23 2.85
C LYS A 77 -6.88 -2.76 1.77
N ILE A 78 -6.80 -1.46 1.52
CA ILE A 78 -5.81 -0.89 0.60
C ILE A 78 -4.38 -1.19 1.08
N ALA A 79 -4.10 -0.96 2.36
CA ALA A 79 -2.79 -1.28 2.95
C ALA A 79 -2.48 -2.78 2.84
N LYS A 80 -3.47 -3.65 3.04
CA LYS A 80 -3.33 -5.10 2.86
C LYS A 80 -2.98 -5.47 1.41
N ALA A 81 -3.62 -4.84 0.42
CA ALA A 81 -3.33 -5.05 -1.00
C ALA A 81 -1.89 -4.64 -1.34
N PHE A 82 -1.44 -3.48 -0.87
CA PHE A 82 -0.06 -3.03 -1.07
C PHE A 82 0.98 -3.92 -0.40
N ARG A 83 0.72 -4.41 0.82
CA ARG A 83 1.59 -5.43 1.46
C ARG A 83 1.67 -6.71 0.65
N HIS A 84 0.55 -7.14 0.06
CA HIS A 84 0.51 -8.32 -0.79
C HIS A 84 1.36 -8.12 -2.06
N ILE A 85 1.25 -6.95 -2.71
CA ILE A 85 2.07 -6.59 -3.88
C ILE A 85 3.57 -6.64 -3.56
N VAL A 86 3.99 -6.05 -2.42
CA VAL A 86 5.40 -6.11 -1.98
C VAL A 86 5.85 -7.55 -1.75
N THR A 87 4.98 -8.38 -1.17
CA THR A 87 5.30 -9.81 -0.92
C THR A 87 5.48 -10.57 -2.22
N ILE A 88 4.64 -10.32 -3.23
CA ILE A 88 4.78 -10.91 -4.56
C ILE A 88 6.08 -10.47 -5.21
N ASP A 89 6.36 -9.16 -5.25
CA ASP A 89 7.60 -8.64 -5.83
C ASP A 89 8.84 -9.25 -5.17
N GLN A 90 8.85 -9.33 -3.83
CA GLN A 90 9.93 -9.97 -3.08
C GLN A 90 10.11 -11.45 -3.44
N SER A 91 9.01 -12.17 -3.70
CA SER A 91 9.07 -13.58 -4.11
C SER A 91 9.61 -13.77 -5.53
N GLU A 92 9.35 -12.81 -6.43
CA GLU A 92 9.73 -12.88 -7.84
C GLU A 92 11.14 -12.34 -8.11
N HIS A 93 11.59 -11.39 -7.31
CA HIS A 93 12.84 -10.66 -7.52
C HIS A 93 13.91 -10.88 -6.43
N GLY A 94 13.58 -11.48 -5.28
CA GLY A 94 14.51 -11.83 -4.18
C GLY A 94 15.27 -10.63 -3.56
N VAL A 95 16.08 -10.72 -2.49
CA VAL A 95 16.01 -11.42 -1.19
C VAL A 95 15.74 -10.32 -0.15
N LYS A 96 15.09 -10.61 1.00
CA LYS A 96 14.96 -9.65 2.12
C LYS A 96 16.32 -9.40 2.79
N ASP A 97 17.20 -8.62 2.14
CA ASP A 97 18.49 -8.17 2.68
C ASP A 97 18.44 -6.76 3.30
N TYR A 98 17.23 -6.29 3.65
CA TYR A 98 16.99 -4.91 4.06
C TYR A 98 15.87 -4.83 5.09
N GLU A 99 16.05 -3.93 6.06
CA GLU A 99 14.99 -3.48 6.96
C GLU A 99 14.52 -2.11 6.46
N ILE A 100 13.29 -2.04 5.96
CA ILE A 100 12.64 -0.74 5.79
C ILE A 100 12.12 -0.35 7.17
N SER A 101 12.61 0.76 7.72
CA SER A 101 11.95 1.36 8.88
C SER A 101 10.52 1.65 8.44
N ASP A 102 9.55 0.92 9.00
CA ASP A 102 8.17 1.36 8.98
C ASP A 102 8.23 2.73 9.66
N ALA A 103 8.12 3.81 8.89
CA ALA A 103 8.00 5.13 9.46
C ALA A 103 6.60 5.09 10.04
N GLY A 104 6.53 4.61 11.29
CA GLY A 104 5.34 4.03 11.84
C GLY A 104 4.16 4.95 11.58
N VAL A 105 3.04 4.32 11.26
CA VAL A 105 1.78 4.73 11.84
C VAL A 105 1.91 4.56 13.37
N ASP A 106 2.83 5.29 13.99
CA ASP A 106 3.33 5.04 15.34
C ASP A 106 2.49 5.90 16.28
N ASN A 107 1.55 5.23 16.94
CA ASN A 107 0.71 5.67 18.05
C ASN A 107 -0.23 6.85 17.81
N PHE A 108 0.13 7.87 17.04
CA PHE A 108 -0.71 9.06 16.88
C PHE A 108 -2.02 8.76 16.15
N GLN A 109 -2.00 7.98 15.07
CA GLN A 109 -3.25 7.62 14.38
C GLN A 109 -4.12 6.69 15.23
N GLN A 110 -3.52 5.78 16.00
CA GLN A 110 -4.28 4.91 16.90
C GLN A 110 -4.88 5.70 18.07
N GLU A 111 -4.14 6.65 18.66
CA GLU A 111 -4.65 7.54 19.71
C GLU A 111 -5.77 8.47 19.19
N VAL A 112 -5.63 9.00 17.97
CA VAL A 112 -6.66 9.83 17.33
C VAL A 112 -7.91 9.01 17.02
N ASP A 113 -7.75 7.80 16.47
CA ASP A 113 -8.87 6.88 16.20
C ASP A 113 -9.58 6.50 17.52
N ASP A 114 -8.84 6.18 18.58
CA ASP A 114 -9.38 5.83 19.90
C ASP A 114 -10.11 7.04 20.54
N LEU A 115 -9.63 8.28 20.34
CA LEU A 115 -10.26 9.50 20.86
C LEU A 115 -11.57 9.82 20.14
N ILE A 116 -11.65 9.59 18.83
CA ILE A 116 -12.86 9.79 18.03
C ILE A 116 -13.92 8.74 18.39
N ASP A 117 -13.52 7.49 18.59
CA ASP A 117 -14.41 6.41 19.03
C ASP A 117 -14.92 6.66 20.48
N ALA A 118 -14.08 7.19 21.37
CA ALA A 118 -14.50 7.59 22.72
C ALA A 118 -15.44 8.82 22.73
N GLY A 119 -15.16 9.83 21.89
CA GLY A 119 -15.99 11.04 21.80
C GLY A 119 -17.37 10.82 21.16
N THR A 120 -17.48 9.83 20.26
CA THR A 120 -18.77 9.45 19.63
C THR A 120 -19.66 8.62 20.55
N ALA A 121 -19.07 7.85 21.49
CA ALA A 121 -19.82 7.15 22.53
C ALA A 121 -20.51 8.11 23.52
N ASP A 122 -19.86 9.24 23.84
CA ASP A 122 -20.39 10.24 24.77
C ASP A 122 -21.56 11.05 24.16
N LEU A 123 -21.47 11.38 22.86
CA LEU A 123 -22.59 11.97 22.12
C LEU A 123 -23.79 11.01 22.04
N ALA A 124 -23.56 9.71 21.83
CA ALA A 124 -24.63 8.71 21.77
C ALA A 124 -25.36 8.53 23.11
N SER A 125 -24.66 8.71 24.23
CA SER A 125 -25.26 8.65 25.58
C SER A 125 -26.06 9.91 25.95
N SER A 126 -25.72 11.08 25.40
CA SER A 126 -26.50 12.32 25.62
C SER A 126 -27.82 12.39 24.83
N VAL A 127 -27.89 11.69 23.68
CA VAL A 127 -29.07 11.68 22.82
C VAL A 127 -30.18 10.76 23.37
N THR A 128 -29.83 9.72 24.12
CA THR A 128 -30.81 8.83 24.77
C THR A 128 -31.40 9.41 26.05
N ALA A 129 -30.66 10.26 26.78
CA ALA A 129 -31.18 10.93 27.98
C ALA A 129 -32.23 12.01 27.69
N ALA A 130 -32.24 12.59 26.48
CA ALA A 130 -33.22 13.59 26.08
C ALA A 130 -34.57 12.99 25.60
N ALA A 131 -34.65 11.67 25.42
CA ALA A 131 -35.82 10.98 24.88
C ALA A 131 -36.77 10.39 25.96
N GLU A 132 -36.43 10.52 27.26
CA GLU A 132 -37.19 9.89 28.36
C GLU A 132 -37.96 10.87 29.25
N THR A 133 -38.08 12.15 28.87
CA THR A 133 -38.91 13.15 29.59
C THR A 133 -39.85 13.94 28.67
N ALA A 134 -40.57 13.25 27.79
CA ALA A 134 -41.70 13.84 27.05
C ALA A 134 -42.88 12.86 27.01
#